data_AF-A0AAV2SWF9-F1
#
_entry.id   AF-A0AAV2SWF9-F1
#
_cell.length_a   1.000
_cell.length_b   1.000
_cell.length_c   1.000
_cell.angle_alpha   90.00
_cell.angle_beta   90.00
_cell.angle_gamma   90.00
#
_symmetry.space_group_name_H-M   'P 1'
#
loop_
_entity.id
_entity.type
_entity.pdbx_description
1 polymer ?
#
loop_
_entity_poly.entity_id
_entity_poly.type
_entity_poly.pdbx_seq_one_letter_code
_entity_poly.pdbx_strand_id
1 'polypeptide(L)'
;MPSRDQCHKWKLNIKNVLEDPDGFKSFQEYLKKHEKDCEKEEGEFTRYTDFWKECQDYKKMDGATQEKIAVEIFNSYLDYEAIKKLEIEESDNTIQTLRTKLFTQNEGDSPTNFKSVFDDAELGIIQYLDGGRGCSQAYKDFCKDLKPDKKLRRFQCRLM
;
A
#
# COMPACT_ATOMS: atom_id res chain seq x y z
N MET A 1 -9.57 5.99 17.35
CA MET A 1 -8.36 5.41 17.97
C MET A 1 -8.48 3.89 17.96
N PRO A 2 -7.43 3.16 17.57
CA PRO A 2 -7.47 1.70 17.47
C PRO A 2 -7.67 1.01 18.83
N SER A 3 -8.31 -0.16 18.81
CA SER A 3 -8.33 -1.05 19.97
C SER A 3 -6.94 -1.61 20.29
N ARG A 4 -6.77 -2.18 21.48
CA ARG A 4 -5.50 -2.83 21.88
C ARG A 4 -5.12 -3.97 20.93
N ASP A 5 -6.10 -4.74 20.48
CA ASP A 5 -5.87 -5.87 19.58
C ASP A 5 -5.53 -5.40 18.17
N GLN A 6 -6.18 -4.33 17.67
CA GLN A 6 -5.80 -3.67 16.42
C GLN A 6 -4.38 -3.13 16.50
N CYS A 7 -4.01 -2.42 17.57
CA CYS A 7 -2.63 -1.97 17.79
C CYS A 7 -1.63 -3.13 17.78
N HIS A 8 -1.98 -4.28 18.38
CA HIS A 8 -1.08 -5.43 18.37
C HIS A 8 -0.91 -5.98 16.95
N LYS A 9 -2.01 -6.19 16.21
CA LYS A 9 -1.97 -6.69 14.82
C LYS A 9 -1.21 -5.76 13.89
N TRP A 10 -1.48 -4.46 13.96
CA TRP A 10 -0.85 -3.43 13.14
C TRP A 10 0.66 -3.32 13.37
N LYS A 11 1.15 -3.67 14.56
CA LYS A 11 2.60 -3.66 14.88
C LYS A 11 3.34 -4.91 14.39
N LEU A 12 2.64 -5.96 13.97
CA LEU A 12 3.29 -7.20 13.53
C LEU A 12 3.95 -7.05 12.16
N ASN A 13 3.30 -6.36 11.22
CA ASN A 13 3.82 -6.06 9.89
C ASN A 13 2.92 -5.00 9.21
N ILE A 14 3.48 -4.29 8.22
CA ILE A 14 2.74 -3.25 7.50
C ILE A 14 1.54 -3.80 6.74
N LYS A 15 1.59 -5.05 6.25
CA LYS A 15 0.49 -5.66 5.51
C LYS A 15 -0.80 -5.69 6.34
N ASN A 16 -0.71 -6.02 7.63
CA ASN A 16 -1.86 -5.97 8.56
C ASN A 16 -2.44 -4.55 8.74
N VAL A 17 -1.63 -3.51 8.54
CA VAL A 17 -2.10 -2.11 8.56
C VAL A 17 -2.85 -1.80 7.27
N LEU A 18 -2.29 -2.18 6.13
CA LEU A 18 -2.87 -1.88 4.82
C LEU A 18 -4.20 -2.63 4.59
N GLU A 19 -4.30 -3.89 5.04
CA GLU A 19 -5.51 -4.71 4.91
C GLU A 19 -6.65 -4.29 5.85
N ASP A 20 -6.35 -3.57 6.93
CA ASP A 20 -7.33 -3.02 7.86
C ASP A 20 -7.79 -1.64 7.37
N PRO A 21 -9.09 -1.40 7.08
CA PRO A 21 -9.56 -0.08 6.61
C PRO A 21 -9.23 1.08 7.55
N ASP A 22 -9.30 0.87 8.87
CA ASP A 22 -8.95 1.87 9.88
C ASP A 22 -7.42 2.03 9.94
N GLY A 23 -6.68 0.93 9.78
CA GLY A 23 -5.23 0.90 9.74
C GLY A 23 -4.68 1.69 8.55
N PHE A 24 -5.19 1.41 7.35
CA PHE A 24 -4.83 2.07 6.11
C PHE A 24 -5.05 3.58 6.24
N LYS A 25 -6.25 4.00 6.67
CA LYS A 25 -6.56 5.42 6.84
C LYS A 25 -5.63 6.08 7.87
N SER A 26 -5.44 5.44 9.03
CA SER A 26 -4.58 5.98 10.09
C SER A 26 -3.13 6.10 9.64
N PHE A 27 -2.64 5.16 8.84
CA PHE A 27 -1.28 5.18 8.33
C PHE A 27 -1.10 6.19 7.20
N GLN A 28 -2.07 6.31 6.30
CA GLN A 28 -2.04 7.32 5.24
C GLN A 28 -2.04 8.74 5.82
N GLU A 29 -2.87 9.02 6.85
CA GLU A 29 -2.84 10.30 7.57
C GLU A 29 -1.50 10.55 8.25
N TYR A 30 -0.90 9.50 8.83
CA TYR A 30 0.43 9.57 9.42
C TYR A 30 1.49 9.91 8.37
N LEU A 31 1.49 9.25 7.21
CA LEU A 31 2.42 9.52 6.12
C LEU A 31 2.32 10.97 5.62
N LYS A 32 1.11 11.49 5.41
CA LYS A 32 0.91 12.90 5.01
C LYS A 32 1.49 13.88 6.01
N LYS A 33 1.36 13.58 7.30
CA LYS A 33 1.96 14.41 8.35
C LYS A 33 3.48 14.27 8.34
N HIS A 34 3.99 13.04 8.20
CA HIS A 34 5.41 12.76 8.16
C HIS A 34 6.11 13.42 6.96
N GLU A 35 5.48 13.40 5.77
CA GLU A 35 5.95 14.14 4.58
C GLU A 35 6.13 15.62 4.90
N LYS A 36 5.14 16.26 5.54
CA LYS A 36 5.21 17.67 5.95
C LYS A 36 6.29 17.93 6.98
N ASP A 37 6.38 17.07 7.99
CA ASP A 37 7.36 17.19 9.08
C ASP A 37 8.81 16.99 8.56
N CYS A 38 8.99 16.24 7.47
CA CYS A 38 10.29 15.99 6.83
C CYS A 38 10.56 16.89 5.60
N GLU A 39 9.74 17.92 5.36
CA GLU A 39 9.84 18.83 4.21
C GLU A 39 9.92 18.10 2.85
N LYS A 40 9.20 16.99 2.72
CA LYS A 40 9.07 16.20 1.50
C LYS A 40 7.96 16.71 0.59
N GLU A 41 8.02 16.32 -0.68
CA GLU A 41 6.96 16.65 -1.63
C GLU A 41 5.65 15.96 -1.22
N GLU A 42 4.52 16.66 -1.41
CA GLU A 42 3.21 16.05 -1.17
C GLU A 42 3.03 14.85 -2.10
N GLY A 43 2.71 13.69 -1.51
CA GLY A 43 2.57 12.46 -2.29
C GLY A 43 3.81 11.57 -2.30
N GLU A 44 4.98 12.04 -1.86
CA GLU A 44 6.24 11.29 -1.95
C GLU A 44 6.17 9.92 -1.26
N PHE A 45 5.48 9.83 -0.12
CA PHE A 45 5.31 8.60 0.67
C PHE A 45 3.92 7.98 0.51
N THR A 46 2.89 8.80 0.35
CA THR A 46 1.51 8.32 0.19
C THR A 46 1.26 7.64 -1.15
N ARG A 47 2.04 7.94 -2.21
CA ARG A 47 1.95 7.24 -3.51
C ARG A 47 2.10 5.72 -3.39
N TYR A 48 2.88 5.23 -2.42
CA TYR A 48 3.07 3.81 -2.16
C TYR A 48 1.78 3.15 -1.64
N THR A 49 1.12 3.80 -0.68
CA THR A 49 -0.16 3.33 -0.15
C THR A 49 -1.30 3.50 -1.16
N ASP A 50 -1.26 4.54 -1.98
CA ASP A 50 -2.25 4.78 -3.04
C ASP A 50 -2.15 3.69 -4.11
N PHE A 51 -0.94 3.38 -4.58
CA PHE A 51 -0.71 2.27 -5.52
C PHE A 51 -1.24 0.94 -4.97
N TRP A 52 -0.91 0.60 -3.72
CA TRP A 52 -1.41 -0.63 -3.09
C TRP A 52 -2.95 -0.64 -3.07
N LYS A 53 -3.57 0.50 -2.72
CA LYS A 53 -5.03 0.61 -2.67
C LYS A 53 -5.68 0.45 -4.05
N GLU A 54 -5.12 1.11 -5.07
CA GLU A 54 -5.58 0.95 -6.46
C GLU A 54 -5.41 -0.50 -6.93
N CYS A 55 -4.32 -1.17 -6.54
CA CYS A 55 -4.10 -2.59 -6.79
C CYS A 55 -5.20 -3.47 -6.14
N GLN A 56 -5.56 -3.21 -4.88
CA GLN A 56 -6.63 -3.95 -4.23
C GLN A 56 -8.02 -3.68 -4.82
N ASP A 57 -8.24 -2.48 -5.36
CA ASP A 57 -9.53 -2.11 -5.93
C ASP A 57 -9.72 -2.63 -7.36
N TYR A 58 -8.69 -2.60 -8.23
CA TYR A 58 -8.83 -3.19 -9.58
C TYR A 58 -8.93 -4.73 -9.54
N LYS A 59 -8.36 -5.40 -8.52
CA LYS A 59 -8.50 -6.86 -8.32
C LYS A 59 -9.95 -7.31 -8.11
N LYS A 60 -10.82 -6.41 -7.67
CA LYS A 60 -12.27 -6.63 -7.48
C LYS A 60 -13.07 -6.42 -8.77
N MET A 61 -12.45 -5.90 -9.82
CA MET A 61 -13.05 -5.68 -11.12
C MET A 61 -12.84 -6.91 -12.01
N ASP A 62 -13.63 -7.00 -13.09
CA ASP A 62 -13.53 -8.10 -14.06
C ASP A 62 -13.64 -7.55 -15.50
N GLY A 63 -13.08 -8.30 -16.46
CA GLY A 63 -13.20 -8.02 -17.89
C GLY A 63 -12.46 -6.77 -18.37
N ALA A 64 -12.99 -6.12 -19.41
CA ALA A 64 -12.33 -4.99 -20.09
C ALA A 64 -12.08 -3.77 -19.18
N THR A 65 -12.93 -3.57 -18.16
CA THR A 65 -12.71 -2.52 -17.16
C THR A 65 -11.44 -2.80 -16.35
N GLN A 66 -11.20 -4.06 -15.96
CA GLN A 66 -10.02 -4.44 -15.21
C GLN A 66 -8.73 -4.20 -16.02
N GLU A 67 -8.72 -4.58 -17.29
CA GLU A 67 -7.58 -4.37 -18.19
C GLU A 67 -7.24 -2.88 -18.33
N LYS A 68 -8.25 -2.05 -18.60
CA LYS A 68 -8.07 -0.60 -18.73
C LYS A 68 -7.48 0.01 -17.46
N ILE A 69 -8.02 -0.35 -16.30
CA ILE A 69 -7.52 0.17 -15.02
C ILE A 69 -6.11 -0.34 -14.73
N ALA A 70 -5.77 -1.59 -15.08
CA ALA A 70 -4.41 -2.10 -14.93
C ALA A 70 -3.41 -1.30 -15.77
N VAL A 71 -3.75 -0.94 -17.01
CA VAL A 71 -2.93 -0.06 -17.85
C VAL A 71 -2.76 1.34 -17.24
N GLU A 72 -3.84 1.91 -16.68
CA GLU A 72 -3.79 3.22 -16.00
C GLU A 72 -2.90 3.20 -14.75
N ILE A 73 -3.00 2.15 -13.93
CA ILE A 73 -2.14 1.95 -12.76
C ILE A 73 -0.68 1.85 -13.18
N PHE A 74 -0.38 1.04 -14.20
CA PHE A 74 0.99 0.90 -14.71
C PHE A 74 1.57 2.26 -15.15
N ASN A 75 0.84 3.00 -15.98
CA ASN A 75 1.30 4.30 -16.48
C ASN A 75 1.47 5.34 -15.36
N SER A 76 0.65 5.26 -14.31
CA SER A 76 0.67 6.23 -13.22
C SER A 76 1.83 6.02 -12.25
N TYR A 77 2.29 4.78 -12.07
CA TYR A 77 3.20 4.39 -10.98
C TYR A 77 4.47 3.66 -11.41
N LEU A 78 4.44 2.87 -12.48
CA LEU A 78 5.52 1.95 -12.85
C LEU A 78 6.20 2.31 -14.17
N ASP A 79 5.53 3.07 -15.06
CA ASP A 79 6.17 3.54 -16.27
C ASP A 79 7.37 4.45 -15.96
N TYR A 80 8.35 4.49 -16.86
CA TYR A 80 9.57 5.25 -16.66
C TYR A 80 9.30 6.76 -16.54
N GLU A 81 8.24 7.24 -17.21
CA GLU A 81 7.73 8.63 -17.24
C GLU A 81 6.60 8.88 -16.22
N ALA A 82 6.30 7.91 -15.35
CA ALA A 82 5.25 8.03 -14.35
C ALA A 82 5.45 9.25 -13.43
N ILE A 83 4.40 10.05 -13.25
CA ILE A 83 4.43 11.21 -12.32
C ILE A 83 4.51 10.71 -10.86
N LYS A 84 3.81 9.62 -10.53
CA LYS A 84 3.84 9.01 -9.20
C LYS A 84 4.79 7.80 -9.15
N LYS A 85 5.93 7.89 -9.86
CA LYS A 85 6.88 6.79 -10.00
C LYS A 85 7.27 6.19 -8.65
N LEU A 86 7.19 4.88 -8.56
CA LEU A 86 7.60 4.13 -7.37
C LEU A 86 9.09 3.80 -7.41
N GLU A 87 9.76 3.94 -6.27
CA GLU A 87 11.16 3.51 -6.10
C GLU A 87 11.20 2.11 -5.51
N ILE A 88 10.66 1.15 -6.26
CA ILE A 88 10.77 -0.27 -5.93
C ILE A 88 11.99 -0.86 -6.65
N GLU A 89 12.77 -1.70 -5.96
CA GLU A 89 13.85 -2.50 -6.59
C GLU A 89 13.23 -3.63 -7.42
N GLU A 90 12.40 -3.26 -8.39
CA GLU A 90 12.07 -4.16 -9.46
C GLU A 90 13.22 -4.18 -10.44
N SER A 91 13.61 -5.37 -10.88
CA SER A 91 14.52 -5.48 -12.01
C SER A 91 13.88 -4.79 -13.22
N ASP A 92 14.66 -4.10 -14.06
CA ASP A 92 14.14 -3.52 -15.31
C ASP A 92 13.36 -4.58 -16.13
N ASN A 93 13.75 -5.85 -16.00
CA ASN A 93 13.05 -6.99 -16.58
C ASN A 93 11.62 -7.19 -16.05
N THR A 94 11.34 -6.90 -14.78
CA THR A 94 9.99 -7.00 -14.18
C THR A 94 9.05 -5.95 -14.78
N ILE A 95 9.47 -4.67 -14.81
CA ILE A 95 8.68 -3.59 -15.41
C ILE A 95 8.48 -3.83 -16.91
N GLN A 96 9.52 -4.28 -17.63
CA GLN A 96 9.39 -4.65 -19.03
C GLN A 96 8.43 -5.83 -19.24
N THR A 97 8.49 -6.85 -18.40
CA THR A 97 7.57 -8.00 -18.46
C THR A 97 6.12 -7.57 -18.21
N LEU A 98 5.88 -6.69 -17.24
CA LEU A 98 4.57 -6.10 -16.97
C LEU A 98 4.07 -5.32 -18.19
N ARG A 99 4.92 -4.48 -18.78
CA ARG A 99 4.60 -3.72 -19.99
C ARG A 99 4.20 -4.65 -21.13
N THR A 100 4.96 -5.71 -21.39
CA THR A 100 4.62 -6.68 -22.44
C THR A 100 3.27 -7.36 -22.16
N LYS A 101 3.02 -7.80 -20.92
CA LYS A 101 1.75 -8.43 -20.52
C LYS A 101 0.53 -7.52 -20.65
N LEU A 102 0.70 -6.22 -20.42
CA LEU A 102 -0.38 -5.22 -20.45
C LEU A 102 -0.63 -4.66 -21.86
N PHE A 103 0.39 -4.54 -22.70
CA PHE A 103 0.30 -3.84 -23.99
C PHE A 103 0.51 -4.73 -25.21
N THR A 104 0.98 -5.96 -25.05
CA THR A 104 1.24 -6.89 -26.16
C THR A 104 0.43 -8.16 -25.95
N GLN A 105 -0.78 -8.19 -26.52
CA GLN A 105 -1.53 -9.43 -26.71
C GLN A 105 -1.16 -9.98 -28.10
N ASN A 106 -0.24 -10.95 -28.17
CA ASN A 106 -0.05 -11.69 -29.42
C ASN A 106 -1.18 -12.71 -29.59
N GLU A 107 -1.66 -12.91 -30.82
CA GLU A 107 -2.57 -14.01 -31.16
C GLU A 107 -1.87 -15.35 -30.86
N GLY A 108 -2.12 -15.91 -29.68
CA GLY A 108 -1.54 -17.17 -29.22
C GLY A 108 -1.04 -17.18 -27.78
N ASP A 109 -0.93 -16.01 -27.13
CA ASP A 109 -0.55 -15.95 -25.71
C ASP A 109 -1.70 -16.39 -24.80
N SER A 110 -1.35 -17.06 -23.70
CA SER A 110 -2.31 -17.39 -22.65
C SER A 110 -2.97 -16.11 -22.13
N PRO A 111 -4.27 -16.11 -21.81
CA PRO A 111 -4.95 -14.92 -21.31
C PRO A 111 -4.20 -14.32 -20.12
N THR A 112 -3.85 -13.03 -20.20
CA THR A 112 -3.20 -12.33 -19.09
C THR A 112 -4.10 -12.39 -17.85
N ASN A 113 -3.61 -12.98 -16.77
CA ASN A 113 -4.30 -12.93 -15.49
C ASN A 113 -4.08 -11.57 -14.83
N PHE A 114 -4.96 -10.62 -15.15
CA PHE A 114 -4.90 -9.27 -14.59
C PHE A 114 -5.01 -9.25 -13.06
N LYS A 115 -5.68 -10.22 -12.42
CA LYS A 115 -5.84 -10.25 -10.94
C LYS A 115 -4.53 -10.38 -10.18
N SER A 116 -3.49 -10.93 -10.80
CA SER A 116 -2.18 -11.13 -10.17
C SER A 116 -1.07 -10.34 -10.85
N VAL A 117 -1.40 -9.44 -11.77
CA VAL A 117 -0.38 -8.78 -12.60
C VAL A 117 0.56 -7.91 -11.77
N PHE A 118 0.09 -7.31 -10.67
CA PHE A 118 0.91 -6.46 -9.80
C PHE A 118 1.39 -7.13 -8.52
N ASP A 119 1.25 -8.45 -8.36
CA ASP A 119 1.58 -9.13 -7.10
C ASP A 119 3.05 -8.92 -6.69
N ASP A 120 3.98 -8.97 -7.66
CA ASP A 120 5.41 -8.72 -7.41
C ASP A 120 5.67 -7.26 -7.00
N ALA A 121 4.99 -6.31 -7.65
CA ALA A 121 5.07 -4.88 -7.33
C ALA A 121 4.53 -4.59 -5.93
N GLU A 122 3.39 -5.18 -5.57
CA GLU A 122 2.80 -5.06 -4.23
C GLU A 122 3.73 -5.63 -3.16
N LEU A 123 4.40 -6.76 -3.43
CA LEU A 123 5.42 -7.31 -2.53
C LEU A 123 6.60 -6.34 -2.38
N GLY A 124 7.06 -5.72 -3.48
CA GLY A 124 8.09 -4.69 -3.47
C GLY A 124 7.71 -3.50 -2.58
N ILE A 125 6.45 -3.05 -2.66
CA ILE A 125 5.92 -1.96 -1.81
C ILE A 125 5.87 -2.36 -0.34
N ILE A 126 5.40 -3.57 -0.02
CA ILE A 126 5.38 -4.07 1.36
C ILE A 126 6.80 -4.10 1.91
N GLN A 127 7.77 -4.60 1.15
CA GLN A 127 9.18 -4.62 1.56
C GLN A 127 9.78 -3.22 1.73
N TYR A 128 9.44 -2.28 0.84
CA TYR A 128 9.87 -0.89 0.94
C TYR A 128 9.35 -0.23 2.22
N LEU A 129 8.08 -0.46 2.58
CA LEU A 129 7.45 0.10 3.76
C LEU A 129 7.86 -0.61 5.07
N ASP A 130 8.17 -1.91 5.04
CA ASP A 130 8.47 -2.73 6.23
C ASP A 130 9.98 -2.83 6.53
N GLY A 131 10.83 -2.82 5.48
CA GLY A 131 12.10 -3.56 5.47
C GLY A 131 13.42 -2.77 5.64
N GLY A 132 13.40 -1.51 6.05
CA GLY A 132 14.64 -0.79 6.42
C GLY A 132 15.31 0.05 5.31
N ARG A 133 14.61 0.35 4.21
CA ARG A 133 14.98 1.39 3.23
C ARG A 133 13.84 2.39 3.05
N GLY A 134 14.10 3.55 2.43
CA GLY A 134 13.07 4.57 2.15
C GLY A 134 12.22 4.96 3.37
N CYS A 135 10.90 4.95 3.22
CA CYS A 135 9.92 5.30 4.25
C CYS A 135 9.77 4.27 5.39
N SER A 136 10.59 3.21 5.45
CA SER A 136 10.50 2.20 6.51
C SER A 136 10.63 2.76 7.93
N GLN A 137 11.29 3.91 8.09
CA GLN A 137 11.34 4.62 9.36
C GLN A 137 9.94 5.15 9.77
N ALA A 138 9.13 5.57 8.79
CA ALA A 138 7.77 6.05 9.02
C ALA A 138 6.87 4.94 9.58
N TYR A 139 6.96 3.70 9.08
CA TYR A 139 6.17 2.59 9.65
C TYR A 139 6.62 2.24 11.08
N LYS A 140 7.93 2.23 11.34
CA LYS A 140 8.46 2.01 12.70
C LYS A 140 7.99 3.10 13.66
N ASP A 141 8.02 4.35 13.24
CA ASP A 141 7.62 5.48 14.08
C ASP A 141 6.10 5.55 14.26
N PHE A 142 5.33 5.23 13.21
CA PHE A 142 3.90 4.97 13.32
C PHE A 142 3.60 3.92 14.41
N CYS A 143 4.31 2.79 14.39
CA CYS A 143 4.16 1.75 15.40
C CYS A 143 4.51 2.20 16.83
N LYS A 144 5.46 3.12 16.99
CA LYS A 144 5.78 3.72 18.30
C LYS A 144 4.68 4.66 18.78
N ASP A 145 4.11 5.44 17.86
CA ASP A 145 3.06 6.42 18.14
C ASP A 145 1.67 5.80 18.34
N LEU A 146 1.47 4.56 17.87
CA LEU A 146 0.25 3.79 18.08
C LEU A 146 -0.04 3.59 19.58
N LYS A 147 -1.07 4.31 20.05
CA LYS A 147 -1.64 4.20 21.39
C LYS A 147 -3.04 3.62 21.31
N PRO A 148 -3.33 2.56 22.08
CA PRO A 148 -4.67 1.99 22.11
C PRO A 148 -5.64 2.96 22.77
N ASP A 149 -6.90 2.91 22.35
CA ASP A 149 -7.98 3.65 23.00
C ASP A 149 -8.04 3.28 24.49
N LYS A 150 -7.86 4.29 25.35
CA LYS A 150 -8.03 4.17 26.80
C LYS A 150 -9.53 4.22 27.10
N LYS A 151 -10.32 3.25 26.64
CA LYS A 151 -11.68 3.10 27.18
C LYS A 151 -11.55 2.95 28.69
N LEU A 152 -12.08 3.95 29.41
CA LEU A 152 -12.03 4.03 30.87
C LEU A 152 -12.41 2.67 31.44
N ARG A 153 -11.56 2.13 32.31
CA ARG A 153 -11.96 1.14 33.31
C ARG A 153 -12.97 1.80 34.26
N ARG A 154 -14.19 2.09 33.82
CA ARG A 154 -15.32 2.28 34.73
C ARG A 154 -15.76 0.89 35.15
N PHE A 155 -14.99 0.29 36.06
CA PHE A 155 -15.55 -0.72 36.93
C PHE A 155 -16.64 0.00 37.73
N GLN A 156 -17.90 -0.29 37.41
CA GLN A 156 -19.00 -0.08 38.33
C GLN A 156 -18.75 -1.00 39.52
N CYS A 157 -18.04 -0.51 40.54
CA CYS A 157 -18.19 -1.07 41.87
C CYS A 157 -19.58 -0.65 42.35
N ARG A 158 -20.52 -1.59 42.29
CA ARG A 158 -21.79 -1.52 43.00
C ARG A 158 -21.49 -1.23 44.47
N LEU A 159 -22.11 -0.18 45.01
CA LEU A 159 -22.24 0.02 46.45
C LEU A 159 -22.85 -1.25 47.07
N MET A 160 -22.20 -1.78 48.09
CA MET A 160 -22.84 -2.50 49.18
C MET A 160 -22.68 -1.66 50.44
#